data_AF-A0AAW6XYP1-F1
#
_entry.id   AF-A0AAW6XYP1-F1
#
_cell.length_a   1.000
_cell.length_b   1.000
_cell.length_c   1.000
_cell.angle_alpha   90.00
_cell.angle_beta   90.00
_cell.angle_gamma   90.00
#
_symmetry.space_group_name_H-M   'P 1'
#
loop_
_entity.id
_entity.type
_entity.pdbx_description
1 polymer ?
#
loop_
_entity_poly.entity_id
_entity_poly.type
_entity_poly.pdbx_seq_one_letter_code
_entity_poly.pdbx_strand_id
1 'polypeptide(L)'
;KYPELEVDIDLVVCCDLIEENRRVAVENLGFSKAVEDYHEVLNDPEVDIVSICAPNFLHHEIAMATIAAGKPFWIEKPMGISAAQSKDI
;
A
#
# COMPACT_ATOMS: atom_id res chain seq x y z
N LYS A 1 -1.68 -18.95 -5.96
CA LYS A 1 -1.16 -18.33 -7.19
C LYS A 1 -2.17 -18.63 -8.28
N TYR A 2 -2.57 -17.63 -9.05
CA TYR A 2 -3.50 -17.77 -10.17
C TYR A 2 -2.65 -17.97 -11.44
N PRO A 3 -2.35 -19.23 -11.84
CA PRO A 3 -1.40 -19.51 -12.92
C PRO A 3 -1.81 -18.96 -14.29
N GLU A 4 -3.07 -18.59 -14.45
CA GLU A 4 -3.65 -17.99 -15.66
C GLU A 4 -3.39 -16.48 -15.79
N LEU A 5 -3.01 -15.81 -14.70
CA LEU A 5 -2.62 -14.41 -14.74
C LEU A 5 -1.18 -14.33 -15.27
N GLU A 6 -1.02 -13.90 -16.53
CA GLU A 6 0.27 -13.63 -17.18
C GLU A 6 0.93 -12.34 -16.64
N VAL A 7 0.94 -12.18 -15.31
CA VAL A 7 1.51 -11.02 -14.61
C VAL A 7 2.46 -11.53 -13.54
N ASP A 8 3.69 -11.03 -13.57
CA ASP A 8 4.64 -11.18 -12.46
C ASP A 8 4.48 -10.02 -11.49
N ILE A 9 4.60 -10.29 -10.19
CA ILE A 9 4.40 -9.29 -9.14
C ILE A 9 5.73 -9.08 -8.42
N ASP A 10 6.27 -7.89 -8.57
CA ASP A 10 7.44 -7.44 -7.82
C ASP A 10 7.02 -6.70 -6.55
N LEU A 11 7.58 -7.10 -5.40
CA LEU A 11 7.41 -6.40 -4.14
C LEU A 11 8.44 -5.26 -4.07
N VAL A 12 8.05 -4.07 -4.53
CA VAL A 12 8.95 -2.93 -4.66
C VAL A 12 9.30 -2.32 -3.30
N VAL A 13 8.29 -1.80 -2.58
CA VAL A 13 8.49 -1.08 -1.32
C VAL A 13 7.40 -1.41 -0.30
N CYS A 14 7.81 -1.69 0.93
CA CYS A 14 6.92 -1.82 2.09
C CYS A 14 6.98 -0.55 2.94
N CYS A 15 5.85 -0.08 3.46
CA CYS A 15 5.80 1.03 4.41
C CYS A 15 5.23 0.54 5.74
N ASP A 16 5.94 0.81 6.83
CA ASP A 16 5.46 0.54 8.20
C ASP A 16 6.16 1.50 9.16
N LEU A 17 5.50 1.90 10.25
CA LEU A 17 6.10 2.76 11.29
C LEU A 17 7.05 1.97 12.22
N ILE A 18 6.87 0.66 12.32
CA ILE A 18 7.66 -0.23 13.17
C ILE A 18 8.88 -0.71 12.39
N GLU A 19 10.08 -0.33 12.86
CA GLU A 19 11.35 -0.70 12.22
C GLU A 19 11.51 -2.22 12.02
N GLU A 20 11.09 -3.02 13.00
CA GLU A 20 11.14 -4.48 12.89
C GLU A 20 10.29 -5.00 11.73
N ASN A 21 9.09 -4.44 11.51
CA ASN A 21 8.24 -4.84 10.39
C ASN A 21 8.90 -4.50 9.04
N ARG A 22 9.53 -3.32 8.94
CA ARG A 22 10.29 -2.91 7.76
C ARG A 22 11.46 -3.86 7.48
N ARG A 23 12.19 -4.27 8.52
CA ARG A 23 13.28 -5.26 8.40
C ARG A 23 12.75 -6.60 7.90
N VAL A 24 11.69 -7.13 8.52
CA VAL A 24 11.07 -8.41 8.14
C VAL A 24 10.56 -8.37 6.69
N ALA A 25 10.01 -7.23 6.25
CA ALA A 25 9.53 -7.09 4.88
C ALA A 25 10.64 -7.32 3.83
N VAL A 26 11.81 -6.74 4.07
CA VAL A 26 12.96 -6.89 3.16
C VAL A 26 13.62 -8.26 3.30
N GLU A 27 13.93 -8.68 4.53
CA GLU A 27 14.72 -9.89 4.77
C GLU A 27 13.93 -11.18 4.50
N ASN A 28 12.62 -11.19 4.80
CA ASN A 28 11.83 -12.42 4.84
C ASN A 28 10.67 -12.46 3.85
N LEU A 29 10.11 -11.31 3.46
CA LEU A 29 8.94 -11.27 2.58
C LEU A 29 9.29 -10.96 1.12
N GLY A 30 10.51 -10.50 0.84
CA GLY A 30 11.02 -10.27 -0.51
C GLY A 30 10.75 -8.87 -1.07
N PHE A 31 10.45 -7.88 -0.21
CA PHE A 31 10.42 -6.49 -0.64
C PHE A 31 11.82 -5.98 -0.96
N SER A 32 11.96 -5.18 -2.01
CA SER A 32 13.27 -4.63 -2.40
C SER A 32 13.77 -3.56 -1.43
N LYS A 33 12.85 -2.78 -0.85
CA LYS A 33 13.14 -1.78 0.20
C LYS A 33 11.96 -1.59 1.14
N ALA A 34 12.20 -0.90 2.25
CA ALA A 34 11.15 -0.49 3.17
C ALA A 34 11.37 0.94 3.67
N VAL A 35 10.28 1.68 3.87
CA VAL A 35 10.25 3.10 4.24
C VAL A 35 9.32 3.33 5.42
N GLU A 36 9.47 4.45 6.11
CA GLU A 36 8.61 4.82 7.24
C GLU A 36 7.45 5.72 6.81
N ASP A 37 7.65 6.56 5.78
CA ASP A 37 6.64 7.46 5.24
C ASP A 37 6.02 6.90 3.95
N TYR A 38 4.69 6.77 3.93
CA TYR A 38 3.98 6.25 2.77
C TYR A 38 4.07 7.19 1.56
N HIS A 39 4.37 8.48 1.75
CA HIS A 39 4.60 9.38 0.63
C HIS A 39 5.80 8.95 -0.22
N GLU A 40 6.78 8.26 0.37
CA GLU A 40 7.89 7.69 -0.40
C GLU A 40 7.40 6.57 -1.34
N VAL A 41 6.42 5.76 -0.91
CA VAL A 41 5.74 4.76 -1.77
C VAL A 41 4.99 5.45 -2.92
N LEU A 42 4.27 6.52 -2.62
CA LEU A 42 3.45 7.24 -3.60
C LEU A 42 4.28 8.03 -4.62
N ASN A 43 5.48 8.46 -4.25
CA ASN A 43 6.39 9.17 -5.14
C ASN A 43 7.36 8.24 -5.89
N ASP A 44 7.35 6.95 -5.58
CA ASP A 44 8.21 5.97 -6.23
C ASP A 44 7.72 5.67 -7.67
N PRO A 45 8.52 5.96 -8.72
CA PRO A 45 8.14 5.66 -10.08
C PRO A 45 8.10 4.16 -10.38
N GLU A 46 8.71 3.30 -9.55
CA GLU A 46 8.70 1.84 -9.71
C GLU A 46 7.40 1.20 -9.16
N VAL A 47 6.56 1.94 -8.45
CA VAL A 47 5.31 1.42 -7.87
C VAL A 47 4.15 1.58 -8.86
N ASP A 48 3.67 0.48 -9.44
CA ASP A 48 2.52 0.48 -10.35
C ASP A 48 1.16 0.50 -9.62
N ILE A 49 1.06 -0.17 -8.47
CA ILE A 49 -0.17 -0.32 -7.68
C ILE A 49 0.14 -0.33 -6.18
N VAL A 50 -0.75 0.25 -5.37
CA VAL A 50 -0.59 0.31 -3.91
C VAL A 50 -1.56 -0.65 -3.22
N SER A 51 -1.08 -1.38 -2.20
CA SER A 51 -1.94 -2.14 -1.29
C SER A 51 -2.02 -1.43 0.06
N ILE A 52 -3.18 -0.88 0.40
CA ILE A 52 -3.43 -0.14 1.64
C ILE A 52 -3.94 -1.13 2.68
N CYS A 53 -3.04 -1.53 3.59
CA CYS A 53 -3.31 -2.44 4.71
C CYS A 53 -2.99 -1.83 6.10
N ALA A 54 -2.97 -0.49 6.17
CA ALA A 54 -2.79 0.27 7.40
C ALA A 54 -4.02 0.13 8.33
N PRO A 55 -3.97 0.62 9.59
CA PRO A 55 -5.17 0.75 10.41
C PRO A 55 -6.29 1.54 9.70
N ASN A 56 -7.53 1.06 9.79
CA ASN A 56 -8.66 1.56 9.00
C ASN A 56 -8.99 3.05 9.18
N PHE A 57 -8.57 3.68 10.28
CA PHE A 57 -8.74 5.13 10.48
C PHE A 57 -7.81 5.98 9.59
N LEU A 58 -6.78 5.37 9.00
CA LEU A 58 -5.86 6.00 8.04
C LEU A 58 -6.24 5.72 6.58
N HIS A 59 -7.14 4.76 6.34
CA HIS A 59 -7.51 4.34 4.99
C HIS A 59 -7.98 5.49 4.10
N HIS A 60 -8.84 6.38 4.62
CA HIS A 60 -9.34 7.54 3.87
C HIS A 60 -8.21 8.48 3.46
N GLU A 61 -7.32 8.85 4.39
CA GLU A 61 -6.18 9.72 4.11
C GLU A 61 -5.26 9.11 3.04
N ILE A 62 -4.83 7.86 3.25
CA ILE A 62 -3.89 7.18 2.36
C ILE A 62 -4.53 6.94 0.99
N ALA A 63 -5.80 6.56 0.92
CA ALA A 63 -6.51 6.34 -0.34
C ALA A 63 -6.62 7.64 -1.14
N MET A 64 -7.04 8.75 -0.52
CA MET A 64 -7.15 10.04 -1.19
C MET A 64 -5.77 10.54 -1.66
N ALA A 65 -4.71 10.34 -0.87
CA ALA A 65 -3.34 10.64 -1.28
C ALA A 65 -2.88 9.78 -2.47
N THR A 66 -3.25 8.49 -2.48
CA THR A 66 -2.93 7.56 -3.56
C THR A 66 -3.66 7.91 -4.86
N ILE A 67 -4.94 8.30 -4.77
CA ILE A 67 -5.73 8.84 -5.88
C ILE A 67 -5.08 10.12 -6.43
N ALA A 68 -4.67 11.03 -5.55
CA ALA A 68 -4.00 12.27 -5.95
C ALA A 68 -2.64 12.01 -6.64
N ALA A 69 -1.92 10.95 -6.23
CA ALA A 69 -0.70 10.49 -6.88
C ALA A 69 -0.95 9.77 -8.23
N GLY A 70 -2.22 9.53 -8.59
CA GLY A 70 -2.60 8.88 -9.84
C GLY A 70 -2.29 7.38 -9.89
N LYS A 71 -2.11 6.74 -8.72
CA LYS A 71 -1.81 5.30 -8.64
C LYS A 71 -3.09 4.51 -8.35
N PRO A 72 -3.36 3.39 -9.06
CA PRO A 72 -4.41 2.47 -8.65
C PRO A 72 -4.08 1.84 -7.29
N PHE A 73 -5.09 1.42 -6.55
CA PHE A 73 -4.88 0.78 -5.25
C PHE A 73 -5.92 -0.30 -4.93
N TRP A 74 -5.47 -1.25 -4.10
CA TRP A 74 -6.31 -2.14 -3.32
C TRP A 74 -6.36 -1.63 -1.88
N ILE A 75 -7.51 -1.73 -1.22
CA ILE A 75 -7.67 -1.30 0.18
C ILE A 75 -8.35 -2.38 1.01
N GLU A 76 -7.75 -2.69 2.15
CA GLU A 76 -8.28 -3.71 3.05
C GLU A 76 -9.59 -3.30 3.71
N LYS A 77 -10.36 -4.31 4.16
CA LYS A 77 -11.61 -4.05 4.86
C LYS A 77 -11.34 -3.69 6.33
N PRO A 78 -12.13 -2.77 6.92
CA PRO A 78 -13.14 -1.91 6.27
C PRO A 78 -12.51 -0.74 5.50
N MET A 79 -13.10 -0.35 4.37
CA MET A 79 -12.59 0.70 3.47
C MET A 79 -12.43 2.07 4.13
N GLY A 80 -13.27 2.41 5.11
CA GLY A 80 -13.15 3.61 5.94
C GLY A 80 -13.84 3.39 7.28
N ILE A 81 -13.82 4.39 8.17
CA ILE A 81 -14.44 4.26 9.50
C ILE A 81 -15.95 4.54 9.50
N SER A 82 -16.49 4.98 8.37
CA SER A 82 -17.90 5.28 8.20
C SER A 82 -18.33 5.09 6.74
N ALA A 83 -19.63 4.89 6.52
CA ALA A 83 -20.19 4.84 5.17
C ALA A 83 -19.94 6.13 4.36
N ALA A 84 -19.81 7.28 5.04
CA ALA A 84 -19.48 8.54 4.38
C ALA A 84 -18.05 8.52 3.83
N GLN A 85 -17.06 8.08 4.62
CA GLN A 85 -15.68 7.93 4.13
C GLN A 85 -15.58 6.89 3.02
N SER A 86 -16.21 5.73 3.17
CA SER A 86 -16.19 4.69 2.13
C SER A 86 -16.89 5.11 0.83
N LYS A 87 -17.76 6.13 0.86
CA LYS A 87 -18.41 6.69 -0.32
C LYS A 87 -17.55 7.76 -1.00
N ASP A 88 -16.70 8.42 -0.23
CA ASP A 88 -15.81 9.48 -0.70
C ASP A 88 -14.57 8.92 -1.41
N ILE A 89 -14.04 7.81 -0.88
CA ILE A 89 -13.02 6.97 -1.54
C ILE A 89 -13.65 6.26 -2.75
#